data_AF-M2RB84-F1
#
_entry.id   AF-M2RB84-F1
#
_cell.length_a   1.000
_cell.length_b   1.000
_cell.length_c   1.000
_cell.angle_alpha   90.00
_cell.angle_beta   90.00
_cell.angle_gamma   90.00
#
_symmetry.space_group_name_H-M   'P 1'
#
loop_
_entity.id
_entity.type
_entity.pdbx_description
1 polymer ?
#
loop_
_entity_poly.entity_id
_entity_poly.type
_entity_poly.pdbx_seq_one_letter_code
_entity_poly.pdbx_strand_id
1 'polypeptide(L)'
;MVAYLWLVWYEAPARRLPKHWALAVTYETHERAYATFYEITGDSPIRYQPKVVRRVHLVSDHGTMAFDGKLLLGEINDSVLGALEMYSDTAAELVNSHNRKSGRAEYNCHNWATIIVRSLEDALLLPPGTVARVEKCPKFG
;
A
#
# COMPACT_ATOMS: atom_id res chain seq x y z
N MET A 1 -20.11 -7.20 -4.86
CA MET A 1 -19.73 -7.71 -3.52
C MET A 1 -18.99 -6.57 -2.80
N VAL A 2 -19.00 -6.53 -1.47
CA VAL A 2 -18.23 -5.51 -0.72
C VAL A 2 -16.92 -6.15 -0.27
N ALA A 3 -15.80 -5.49 -0.55
CA ALA A 3 -14.48 -5.89 -0.08
C ALA A 3 -13.91 -4.82 0.86
N TYR A 4 -12.99 -5.20 1.73
CA TYR A 4 -12.35 -4.32 2.70
C TYR A 4 -10.95 -3.98 2.22
N LEU A 5 -10.65 -2.69 2.10
CA LEU A 5 -9.33 -2.18 1.75
C LEU A 5 -8.57 -1.82 3.02
N TRP A 6 -7.36 -2.36 3.15
CA TRP A 6 -6.48 -2.16 4.28
C TRP A 6 -5.16 -1.56 3.80
N LEU A 7 -4.55 -0.73 4.65
CA LEU A 7 -3.12 -0.48 4.60
C LEU A 7 -2.44 -1.40 5.62
N VAL A 8 -1.43 -2.14 5.20
CA VAL A 8 -0.63 -3.05 6.04
C VAL A 8 0.82 -2.59 6.01
N TRP A 9 1.53 -2.72 7.13
CA TRP A 9 2.95 -2.44 7.20
C TRP A 9 3.73 -3.49 7.99
N TYR A 10 5.00 -3.62 7.62
CA TYR A 10 5.93 -4.62 8.14
C TYR A 10 7.09 -3.97 8.87
N GLU A 11 7.74 -4.73 9.75
CA GLU A 11 8.97 -4.29 10.40
C GLU A 11 10.06 -3.94 9.37
N ALA A 12 10.77 -2.83 9.60
CA ALA A 12 11.94 -2.51 8.80
C ALA A 12 13.15 -3.31 9.29
N PRO A 13 14.10 -3.68 8.42
CA PRO A 13 15.33 -4.37 8.84
C PRO A 13 16.19 -3.56 9.83
N ALA A 14 16.00 -2.24 9.89
CA ALA A 14 16.66 -1.35 10.84
C ALA A 14 15.82 -0.10 11.09
N ARG A 15 15.96 0.50 12.29
CA ARG A 15 15.18 1.66 12.75
C ARG A 15 15.17 2.90 11.85
N ARG A 16 16.17 3.06 10.98
CA ARG A 16 16.30 4.21 10.06
C ARG A 16 15.85 3.89 8.64
N LEU A 17 15.46 2.64 8.37
CA LEU A 17 14.99 2.21 7.07
C LEU A 17 13.47 2.36 7.00
N PRO A 18 12.93 2.58 5.80
CA PRO A 18 11.50 2.63 5.59
C PRO A 18 10.88 1.25 5.86
N LYS A 19 9.73 1.24 6.53
CA LYS A 19 8.87 0.06 6.62
C LYS A 19 8.30 -0.28 5.25
N HIS A 20 8.07 -1.56 4.99
CA HIS A 20 7.32 -1.96 3.80
C HIS A 20 5.83 -1.69 4.02
N TRP A 21 5.18 -1.04 3.06
CA TRP A 21 3.72 -0.86 3.05
C TRP A 21 3.11 -1.67 1.91
N ALA A 22 1.96 -2.27 2.18
CA ALA A 22 1.13 -2.94 1.18
C ALA A 22 -0.33 -2.51 1.34
N LEU A 23 -1.05 -2.40 0.22
CA LEU A 23 -2.50 -2.31 0.24
C LEU A 23 -3.05 -3.73 0.16
N ALA A 24 -3.89 -4.11 1.10
CA ALA A 24 -4.48 -5.44 1.16
C ALA A 24 -5.99 -5.37 0.96
N VAL A 25 -6.53 -6.29 0.17
CA VAL A 25 -7.97 -6.44 -0.01
C VAL A 25 -8.42 -7.79 0.53
N THR A 26 -9.42 -7.77 1.41
CA THR A 26 -10.08 -8.98 1.93
C THR A 26 -11.59 -8.91 1.70
N TYR A 27 -12.27 -10.05 1.71
CA TYR A 27 -13.74 -10.11 1.74
C TYR A 27 -14.30 -10.26 3.16
N GLU A 28 -13.42 -10.43 4.14
CA GLU A 28 -13.73 -10.64 5.56
C GLU A 28 -12.83 -9.76 6.42
N THR A 29 -13.29 -9.37 7.60
CA THR A 29 -12.58 -8.43 8.48
C THR A 29 -11.67 -9.09 9.52
N HIS A 30 -11.78 -10.41 9.71
CA HIS A 30 -11.00 -11.12 10.72
C HIS A 30 -9.52 -11.29 10.32
N GLU A 31 -8.64 -11.43 11.30
CA GLU A 31 -7.18 -11.44 11.12
C GLU A 31 -6.66 -12.58 10.23
N ARG A 32 -7.37 -13.71 10.20
CA ARG A 32 -6.99 -14.87 9.38
C ARG A 32 -7.52 -14.81 7.94
N ALA A 33 -8.15 -13.70 7.54
CA ALA A 33 -8.75 -13.56 6.22
C ALA A 33 -7.69 -13.69 5.14
N TYR A 34 -8.05 -14.35 4.05
CA TYR A 34 -7.22 -14.33 2.85
C TYR A 34 -7.37 -12.98 2.16
N ALA A 35 -6.23 -12.45 1.75
CA ALA A 35 -6.06 -11.16 1.16
C ALA A 35 -5.37 -11.26 -0.21
N THR A 36 -5.62 -10.26 -1.02
CA THR A 36 -4.78 -9.91 -2.17
C THR A 36 -3.99 -8.66 -1.79
N PHE A 37 -2.67 -8.75 -1.81
CA PHE A 37 -1.77 -7.64 -1.55
C PHE A 37 -1.35 -7.00 -2.87
N TYR A 38 -1.41 -5.68 -2.87
CA TYR A 38 -0.83 -4.80 -3.87
C TYR A 38 0.33 -4.11 -3.17
N GLU A 39 1.54 -4.33 -3.68
CA GLU A 39 2.76 -3.82 -3.08
C GLU A 39 3.67 -3.28 -4.16
N ILE A 40 4.62 -2.43 -3.76
CA ILE A 40 5.72 -2.05 -4.65
C ILE A 40 7.01 -2.62 -4.11
N THR A 41 7.85 -3.09 -5.02
CA THR A 41 9.18 -3.59 -4.71
C THR A 41 10.21 -2.67 -5.34
N GLY A 42 11.23 -2.28 -4.57
CA GLY A 42 12.34 -1.47 -5.08
C GLY A 42 13.37 -2.36 -5.76
N ASP A 43 13.51 -2.23 -7.08
CA ASP A 43 14.61 -2.85 -7.83
C ASP A 43 15.87 -1.99 -7.72
N SER A 44 15.69 -0.68 -7.52
CA SER A 44 16.75 0.29 -7.20
C SER A 44 16.16 1.45 -6.37
N PRO A 45 16.99 2.31 -5.75
CA PRO A 45 16.51 3.46 -4.97
C PRO A 45 15.66 4.47 -5.76
N ILE A 46 15.66 4.37 -7.09
CA ILE A 46 14.98 5.28 -8.01
C ILE A 46 13.87 4.59 -8.82
N ARG A 47 13.71 3.26 -8.69
CA ARG A 47 12.77 2.47 -9.49
C ARG A 47 12.04 1.45 -8.64
N TYR A 48 10.74 1.66 -8.52
CA TYR A 48 9.79 0.74 -7.92
C TYR A 48 9.00 -0.01 -9.00
N GLN A 49 8.72 -1.28 -8.74
CA GLN A 49 7.88 -2.12 -9.57
C GLN A 49 6.68 -2.61 -8.75
N PRO A 50 5.45 -2.42 -9.25
CA PRO A 50 4.25 -2.94 -8.62
C PRO A 50 4.24 -4.46 -8.69
N LYS A 51 3.63 -5.09 -7.69
CA LYS A 51 3.51 -6.53 -7.57
C LYS A 51 2.20 -6.86 -6.85
N VAL A 52 1.54 -7.90 -7.35
CA VAL A 52 0.30 -8.40 -6.75
C VAL A 52 0.53 -9.81 -6.22
N VAL A 53 0.23 -10.02 -4.94
CA VAL A 53 0.35 -11.32 -4.27
C VAL A 53 -1.03 -11.75 -3.78
N ARG A 54 -1.51 -12.90 -4.26
CA ARG A 54 -2.86 -13.40 -3.96
C ARG A 54 -2.80 -14.54 -2.94
N ARG A 55 -3.91 -14.74 -2.22
CA ARG A 55 -4.10 -15.85 -1.25
C ARG A 55 -3.11 -15.80 -0.09
N VAL A 56 -2.87 -14.61 0.43
CA VAL A 56 -1.98 -14.37 1.58
C VAL A 56 -2.84 -14.08 2.81
N HIS A 57 -2.46 -14.51 4.01
CA HIS A 57 -3.22 -14.09 5.19
C HIS A 57 -2.99 -12.60 5.48
N LEU A 58 -4.03 -11.89 5.89
CA LEU A 58 -3.94 -10.43 6.15
C LEU A 58 -2.81 -10.05 7.14
N VAL A 59 -2.50 -10.93 8.08
CA VAL A 59 -1.50 -10.72 9.15
C VAL A 59 -0.30 -11.67 8.99
N SER A 60 -0.02 -12.17 7.77
CA SER A 60 1.19 -12.97 7.56
C SER A 60 2.42 -12.10 7.34
N ASP A 61 3.59 -12.68 7.56
CA ASP A 61 4.89 -12.09 7.23
C ASP A 61 5.05 -11.81 5.74
N HIS A 62 5.92 -10.85 5.42
CA HIS A 62 6.36 -10.55 4.06
C HIS A 62 7.82 -10.96 3.88
N GLY A 63 8.06 -12.15 3.34
CA GLY A 63 9.41 -12.69 3.20
C GLY A 63 10.05 -12.92 4.58
N THR A 64 11.08 -12.16 4.92
CA THR A 64 11.72 -12.19 6.25
C THR A 64 11.23 -11.08 7.20
N MET A 65 10.33 -10.21 6.75
CA MET A 65 9.82 -9.09 7.54
C MET A 65 8.54 -9.49 8.27
N ALA A 66 8.52 -9.31 9.59
CA ALA A 66 7.36 -9.58 10.42
C ALA A 66 6.25 -8.55 10.18
N PHE A 67 5.00 -8.99 10.29
CA PHE A 67 3.85 -8.08 10.32
C PHE A 67 3.94 -7.15 11.54
N ASP A 68 3.72 -5.85 11.34
CA ASP A 68 3.79 -4.85 12.42
C ASP A 68 2.42 -4.20 12.68
N GLY A 69 1.63 -3.94 11.64
CA GLY A 69 0.30 -3.39 11.84
C GLY A 69 -0.53 -3.22 10.59
N LYS A 70 -1.79 -2.84 10.79
CA LYS A 70 -2.75 -2.57 9.72
C LYS A 70 -3.71 -1.45 10.07
N LEU A 71 -4.32 -0.86 9.05
CA LEU A 71 -5.35 0.16 9.13
C LEU A 71 -6.47 -0.16 8.14
N LEU A 72 -7.71 -0.27 8.61
CA LEU A 72 -8.88 -0.33 7.71
C LEU A 72 -9.10 1.05 7.09
N LEU A 73 -8.97 1.12 5.76
CA LEU A 73 -9.20 2.33 4.99
C LEU A 73 -10.69 2.52 4.71
N GLY A 74 -11.38 1.45 4.34
CA GLY A 74 -12.81 1.46 4.11
C GLY A 74 -13.28 0.24 3.32
N GLU A 75 -14.57 0.27 3.00
CA GLU A 75 -15.19 -0.69 2.08
C GLU A 75 -15.04 -0.21 0.64
N ILE A 76 -14.72 -1.14 -0.27
CA ILE A 76 -14.59 -0.89 -1.70
C ILE A 76 -15.50 -1.85 -2.47
N ASN A 77 -15.91 -1.42 -3.67
CA ASN A 77 -16.74 -2.21 -4.56
C ASN A 77 -15.89 -2.95 -5.63
N ASP A 78 -16.55 -3.76 -6.44
CA ASP A 78 -15.89 -4.58 -7.47
C ASP A 78 -15.20 -3.73 -8.56
N SER A 79 -15.67 -2.49 -8.81
CA SER A 79 -15.03 -1.60 -9.79
C SER A 79 -13.68 -1.08 -9.29
N VAL A 80 -13.58 -0.69 -8.02
CA VAL A 80 -12.30 -0.34 -7.40
C VAL A 80 -11.37 -1.55 -7.38
N LEU A 81 -11.88 -2.72 -7.01
CA LEU A 81 -11.10 -3.96 -6.98
C LEU A 81 -10.47 -4.28 -8.35
N GLY A 82 -11.25 -4.16 -9.43
CA GLY A 82 -10.78 -4.38 -10.79
C GLY A 82 -9.75 -3.34 -11.26
N ALA A 83 -9.75 -2.13 -10.67
CA ALA A 83 -8.85 -1.05 -11.04
C ALA A 83 -7.57 -0.95 -10.19
N LEU A 84 -7.50 -1.61 -9.03
CA LEU A 84 -6.39 -1.47 -8.07
C LEU A 84 -5.02 -1.87 -8.64
N GLU A 85 -4.97 -2.87 -9.52
CA GLU A 85 -3.73 -3.28 -10.20
C GLU A 85 -3.23 -2.15 -11.10
N MET A 86 -4.10 -1.61 -11.95
CA MET A 86 -3.80 -0.46 -12.82
C MET A 86 -3.44 0.81 -12.01
N TYR A 87 -4.09 1.02 -10.85
CA TYR A 87 -3.76 2.14 -9.96
C TYR A 87 -2.38 1.97 -9.32
N SER A 88 -1.99 0.74 -9.00
CA SER A 88 -0.65 0.42 -8.48
C SER A 88 0.42 0.70 -9.52
N ASP A 89 0.18 0.31 -10.78
CA ASP A 89 1.06 0.62 -11.91
C ASP A 89 1.24 2.13 -12.08
N THR A 90 0.14 2.86 -12.18
CA THR A 90 0.14 4.31 -12.39
C THR A 90 0.82 5.05 -11.24
N ALA A 91 0.53 4.66 -9.98
CA ALA A 91 1.14 5.28 -8.82
C ALA A 91 2.65 5.01 -8.74
N ALA A 92 3.10 3.79 -9.05
CA ALA A 92 4.51 3.46 -9.12
C ALA A 92 5.24 4.27 -10.20
N GLU A 93 4.63 4.44 -11.38
CA GLU A 93 5.19 5.27 -12.46
C GLU A 93 5.33 6.74 -12.08
N LEU A 94 4.34 7.31 -11.38
CA LEU A 94 4.39 8.69 -10.89
C LEU A 94 5.55 8.88 -9.89
N VAL A 95 5.70 7.97 -8.93
CA VAL A 95 6.81 7.99 -7.96
C VAL A 95 8.16 7.86 -8.69
N ASN A 96 8.27 6.93 -9.63
CA ASN A 96 9.49 6.73 -10.42
C ASN A 96 9.84 7.94 -11.29
N SER A 97 8.83 8.60 -11.87
CA SER A 97 9.00 9.83 -12.66
C SER A 97 9.54 10.96 -11.78
N HIS A 98 9.00 11.12 -10.57
CA HIS A 98 9.50 12.07 -9.59
C HIS A 98 10.96 11.77 -9.21
N ASN A 99 11.29 10.51 -8.91
CA ASN A 99 12.65 10.10 -8.54
C ASN A 99 13.68 10.38 -9.64
N ARG A 100 13.33 10.10 -10.89
CA ARG A 100 14.17 10.40 -12.04
C ARG A 100 14.44 11.90 -12.20
N LYS A 101 13.43 12.74 -11.97
CA LYS A 101 13.54 14.21 -12.07
C LYS A 101 14.36 14.82 -10.94
N SER A 102 14.16 14.36 -9.70
CA SER A 102 14.81 14.93 -8.52
C SER A 102 16.28 14.51 -8.38
N GLY A 103 16.69 13.39 -9.01
CA GLY A 103 18.07 12.90 -8.96
C GLY A 103 18.55 12.49 -7.55
N ARG A 104 17.67 12.51 -6.55
CA ARG A 104 17.92 12.14 -5.15
C ARG A 104 17.10 10.90 -4.81
N ALA A 105 17.73 9.95 -4.12
CA ALA A 105 17.04 8.83 -3.49
C ALA A 105 16.32 9.34 -2.22
N GLU A 106 15.16 9.94 -2.41
CA GLU A 106 14.26 10.25 -1.29
C GLU A 106 13.53 8.97 -0.86
N TYR A 107 13.38 8.77 0.45
CA TYR A 107 12.58 7.68 1.01
C TYR A 107 11.09 7.95 0.79
N ASN A 108 10.62 7.71 -0.43
CA ASN A 108 9.26 7.98 -0.88
C ASN A 108 8.51 6.73 -1.36
N CYS A 109 9.00 5.54 -0.97
CA CYS A 109 8.36 4.26 -1.25
C CYS A 109 6.96 4.12 -0.63
N HIS A 110 6.49 5.05 0.19
CA HIS A 110 5.11 5.07 0.71
C HIS A 110 4.16 5.92 -0.15
N ASN A 111 4.70 6.80 -0.99
CA ASN A 111 3.91 7.79 -1.72
C ASN A 111 2.93 7.13 -2.70
N TRP A 112 3.26 5.97 -3.27
CA TRP A 112 2.34 5.25 -4.16
C TRP A 112 1.01 4.93 -3.47
N ALA A 113 1.06 4.45 -2.21
CA ALA A 113 -0.14 4.12 -1.45
C ALA A 113 -0.94 5.38 -1.11
N THR A 114 -0.25 6.46 -0.72
CA THR A 114 -0.89 7.76 -0.48
C THR A 114 -1.56 8.32 -1.73
N ILE A 115 -0.94 8.18 -2.91
CA ILE A 115 -1.52 8.61 -4.20
C ILE A 115 -2.83 7.86 -4.44
N ILE A 116 -2.83 6.52 -4.33
CA ILE A 116 -4.02 5.70 -4.56
C ILE A 116 -5.12 6.07 -3.55
N VAL A 117 -4.79 6.12 -2.26
CA VAL A 117 -5.76 6.44 -1.21
C VAL A 117 -6.36 7.82 -1.40
N ARG A 118 -5.55 8.82 -1.77
CA ARG A 118 -6.04 10.16 -2.10
C ARG A 118 -6.99 10.13 -3.29
N SER A 119 -6.62 9.47 -4.38
CA SER A 119 -7.49 9.35 -5.55
C SER A 119 -8.83 8.69 -5.24
N LEU A 120 -8.84 7.66 -4.37
CA LEU A 120 -10.06 7.00 -3.94
C LEU A 120 -10.91 7.89 -3.01
N GLU A 121 -10.29 8.61 -2.08
CA GLU A 121 -11.00 9.56 -1.21
C GLU A 121 -11.59 10.73 -2.00
N ASP A 122 -10.82 11.33 -2.91
CA ASP A 122 -11.27 12.43 -3.78
C ASP A 122 -12.45 12.01 -4.67
N ALA A 123 -12.49 10.73 -5.07
CA ALA A 123 -13.59 10.14 -5.83
C ALA A 123 -14.79 9.70 -4.97
N LEU A 124 -14.76 9.95 -3.65
CA LEU A 124 -15.78 9.52 -2.68
C LEU A 124 -15.94 7.99 -2.59
N LEU A 125 -14.89 7.24 -2.93
CA LEU A 125 -14.81 5.78 -2.85
C LEU A 125 -14.21 5.30 -1.53
N LEU A 126 -13.71 6.22 -0.70
CA LEU A 126 -13.29 5.99 0.67
C LEU A 126 -13.88 7.05 1.59
N PRO A 127 -14.02 6.76 2.90
CA PRO A 127 -14.48 7.75 3.88
C PRO A 127 -13.59 8.99 3.93
N PRO A 128 -14.16 10.17 4.21
CA PRO A 128 -13.36 11.39 4.39
C PRO A 128 -12.41 11.27 5.60
N GLY A 129 -11.22 11.84 5.47
CA GLY A 129 -10.13 11.78 6.45
C GLY A 129 -9.25 10.52 6.34
N THR A 130 -9.42 9.69 5.30
CA THR A 130 -8.65 8.45 5.14
C THR A 130 -7.17 8.73 4.82
N VAL A 131 -6.88 9.69 3.94
CA VAL A 131 -5.52 10.16 3.64
C VAL A 131 -4.84 10.67 4.91
N ALA A 132 -5.52 11.47 5.71
CA ALA A 132 -4.96 12.00 6.96
C ALA A 132 -4.63 10.90 7.98
N ARG A 133 -5.38 9.78 7.97
CA ARG A 133 -5.07 8.59 8.78
C ARG A 133 -3.85 7.84 8.23
N VAL A 134 -3.76 7.67 6.91
CA VAL A 134 -2.61 7.04 6.24
C VAL A 134 -1.33 7.83 6.47
N GLU A 135 -1.38 9.16 6.41
CA GLU A 135 -0.20 10.01 6.63
C GLU A 135 0.40 9.88 8.05
N LYS A 136 -0.43 9.48 9.03
CA LYS A 136 -0.02 9.23 10.42
C LYS A 136 0.52 7.81 10.65
N CYS A 137 0.45 6.91 9.66
CA CYS A 137 0.94 5.54 9.80
C CYS A 137 2.47 5.49 9.89
N PRO A 138 3.04 4.47 10.58
CA PRO A 138 4.48 4.32 10.72
C PRO A 138 5.16 4.12 9.36
N LYS A 139 6.11 5.00 9.02
CA LYS A 139 6.91 4.93 7.78
C LYS A 139 8.32 4.41 8.00
N PHE A 140 8.84 4.51 9.21
CA PHE A 140 10.18 4.07 9.61
C PHE A 140 10.07 3.26 10.90
N GLY A 141 11.07 2.42 11.19
CA GLY A 141 11.15 1.70 12.46
C GLY A 141 11.45 0.22 12.31
#